data_AF-A0A2X1UMM3-F1
#
_entry.id   AF-A0A2X1UMM3-F1
#
_cell.length_a   1.000
_cell.length_b   1.000
_cell.length_c   1.000
_cell.angle_alpha   90.00
_cell.angle_beta   90.00
_cell.angle_gamma   90.00
#
_symmetry.space_group_name_H-M   'P 1'
#
loop_
_entity.id
_entity.type
_entity.pdbx_description
1 polymer ?
#
loop_
_entity_poly.entity_id
_entity_poly.type
_entity_poly.pdbx_seq_one_letter_code
_entity_poly.pdbx_strand_id
1 'polypeptide(L)'
;MLGSHSVKIFDARIKQQSLIADITAEIPHHLLSSQTTQLRKKYWNLPVNAADLKKEFTDTTVRIPDFSSGITQILIPYRNNYIAVAPIPSAGLIHEVYQRLQEQRCSSKFWTIQPTPQAIGNHGEVLLKQGGRVRMFRAFTRQPKKVTPVDDVALRFKVYRANVSSGFVSCGMPSIAAVGGLVHSIEREFGAPIQFAVGYRDIEVSDSATLSSQRLSKGVRKVLVTSEVTATIEVTLRLKSEKDGLREHMANNAINRFAGGAVFDYRLVDSVNARFLQSVKINSKKRDTLVAAITLYKLGLRRNKTPHTVLHSGYAFLEQPKNRECARNGYLSAWAEPVFSIVKLVDFDDSCWFSRKEKDGLVYWELG
;
A
#
# COMPACT_ATOMS: atom_id res chain seq x y z
N MET A 1 -12.29 9.16 21.46
CA MET A 1 -11.06 9.95 21.32
C MET A 1 -11.01 10.40 19.88
N LEU A 2 -10.68 11.67 19.60
CA LEU A 2 -10.44 12.08 18.22
C LEU A 2 -9.11 11.51 17.70
N GLY A 3 -9.08 11.17 16.41
CA GLY A 3 -7.87 10.75 15.70
C GLY A 3 -7.95 11.05 14.20
N SER A 4 -6.81 11.34 13.59
CA SER A 4 -6.63 11.39 12.13
C SER A 4 -6.21 10.03 11.55
N HIS A 5 -5.55 9.17 12.34
CA HIS A 5 -5.07 7.85 11.91
C HIS A 5 -5.33 6.78 12.96
N SER A 6 -5.59 5.54 12.53
CA SER A 6 -5.72 4.41 13.46
C SER A 6 -5.51 3.06 12.78
N VAL A 7 -4.62 2.24 13.33
CA VAL A 7 -4.44 0.82 12.91
C VAL A 7 -5.71 -0.02 13.16
N LYS A 8 -6.56 0.41 14.10
CA LYS A 8 -7.79 -0.30 14.47
C LYS A 8 -8.87 -0.29 13.41
N ILE A 9 -8.76 0.61 12.42
CA ILE A 9 -9.70 0.67 11.29
C ILE A 9 -9.78 -0.70 10.63
N PHE A 10 -8.66 -1.41 10.51
CA PHE A 10 -8.60 -2.72 9.84
C PHE A 10 -8.48 -3.92 10.78
N ASP A 11 -7.96 -3.73 11.99
CA ASP A 11 -7.94 -4.79 13.01
C ASP A 11 -8.35 -4.27 14.38
N ALA A 12 -9.60 -4.57 14.78
CA ALA A 12 -10.16 -4.17 16.05
C ALA A 12 -9.47 -4.80 17.28
N ARG A 13 -8.67 -5.86 17.11
CA ARG A 13 -7.97 -6.55 18.20
C ARG A 13 -6.77 -5.73 18.69
N ILE A 14 -6.19 -4.89 17.83
CA ILE A 14 -5.05 -4.06 18.18
C ILE A 14 -5.50 -2.99 19.18
N LYS A 15 -4.84 -2.93 20.35
CA LYS A 15 -5.14 -1.97 21.43
C LYS A 15 -4.24 -0.74 21.38
N GLN A 16 -3.94 -0.26 20.18
CA GLN A 16 -3.16 0.94 19.93
C GLN A 16 -4.07 2.18 20.00
N GLN A 17 -3.60 3.23 20.66
CA GLN A 17 -4.28 4.53 20.62
C GLN A 17 -4.19 5.14 19.23
N SER A 18 -5.25 5.81 18.81
CA SER A 18 -5.29 6.56 17.55
C SER A 18 -4.40 7.80 17.63
N LEU A 19 -3.88 8.22 16.48
CA LEU A 19 -3.02 9.40 16.37
C LEU A 19 -3.85 10.61 16.01
N ILE A 20 -3.46 11.77 16.54
CA ILE A 20 -3.76 13.07 15.95
C ILE A 20 -2.43 13.60 15.43
N ALA A 21 -2.20 13.48 14.14
CA ALA A 21 -0.96 13.88 13.49
C ALA A 21 -1.22 14.34 12.06
N ASP A 22 -0.29 15.16 11.57
CA ASP A 22 -0.18 15.59 10.18
C ASP A 22 1.10 15.04 9.58
N ILE A 23 1.12 14.89 8.25
CA ILE A 23 2.33 14.55 7.53
C ILE A 23 3.35 15.69 7.70
N THR A 24 4.57 15.32 8.09
CA THR A 24 5.67 16.26 8.35
C THR A 24 6.32 16.80 7.07
N ALA A 25 6.33 15.99 6.01
CA ALA A 25 6.90 16.35 4.71
C ALA A 25 5.92 17.16 3.84
N GLU A 26 6.48 17.89 2.87
CA GLU A 26 5.69 18.37 1.73
C GLU A 26 5.53 17.25 0.70
N ILE A 27 4.30 16.73 0.56
CA ILE A 27 4.00 15.67 -0.39
C ILE A 27 3.85 16.25 -1.80
N PRO A 28 4.64 15.78 -2.78
CA PRO A 28 4.48 16.17 -4.17
C PRO A 28 3.02 16.01 -4.64
N HIS A 29 2.47 17.02 -5.31
CA HIS A 29 1.04 17.02 -5.69
C HIS A 29 0.62 15.85 -6.61
N HIS A 30 1.55 15.18 -7.27
CA HIS A 30 1.26 13.99 -8.08
C HIS A 30 1.08 12.72 -7.24
N LEU A 31 1.43 12.73 -5.95
CA LEU A 31 1.18 11.66 -5.00
C LEU A 31 -0.10 11.93 -4.22
N LEU A 32 -0.88 10.87 -4.01
CA LEU A 32 -2.11 10.88 -3.22
C LEU A 32 -1.78 10.55 -1.76
N SER A 33 -2.29 11.39 -0.86
CA SER A 33 -2.22 11.25 0.61
C SER A 33 -3.36 12.06 1.24
N SER A 34 -3.46 12.04 2.56
CA SER A 34 -4.33 12.92 3.33
C SER A 34 -4.01 14.40 3.14
N GLN A 35 -2.73 14.76 2.95
CA GLN A 35 -2.29 16.15 2.72
C GLN A 35 -2.67 16.66 1.33
N THR A 36 -2.66 15.80 0.31
CA THR A 36 -2.97 16.16 -1.09
C THR A 36 -4.44 15.94 -1.49
N THR A 37 -5.27 15.54 -0.53
CA THR A 37 -6.72 15.35 -0.68
C THR A 37 -7.49 16.38 0.15
N GLN A 38 -8.52 17.01 -0.41
CA GLN A 38 -9.39 17.91 0.33
C GLN A 38 -10.34 17.09 1.22
N LEU A 39 -9.92 16.76 2.43
CA LEU A 39 -10.72 15.96 3.35
C LEU A 39 -11.96 16.74 3.82
N ARG A 40 -13.16 16.16 3.72
CA ARG A 40 -14.39 16.73 4.30
C ARG A 40 -14.37 16.70 5.82
N LYS A 41 -13.66 15.74 6.40
CA LYS A 41 -13.48 15.57 7.84
C LYS A 41 -12.09 15.02 8.15
N LYS A 42 -11.29 15.84 8.85
CA LYS A 42 -9.90 15.50 9.24
C LYS A 42 -9.85 14.54 10.45
N TYR A 43 -10.61 14.86 11.50
CA TYR A 43 -10.60 14.11 12.75
C TYR A 43 -11.87 13.28 12.94
N TRP A 44 -11.71 12.06 13.42
CA TRP A 44 -12.76 11.07 13.57
C TRP A 44 -12.81 10.51 14.99
N ASN A 45 -13.97 10.07 15.47
CA ASN A 45 -14.04 9.37 16.75
C ASN A 45 -13.47 7.95 16.59
N LEU A 46 -12.21 7.79 16.99
CA LEU A 46 -11.44 6.54 16.86
C LEU A 46 -10.99 6.07 18.25
N PRO A 47 -11.91 5.69 19.14
CA PRO A 47 -11.54 5.25 20.49
C PRO A 47 -10.90 3.86 20.50
N VAL A 48 -10.19 3.57 21.60
CA VAL A 48 -9.66 2.21 21.85
C VAL A 48 -10.80 1.21 22.07
N ASN A 49 -11.92 1.63 22.69
CA ASN A 49 -13.08 0.77 22.94
C ASN A 49 -14.37 1.34 22.31
N ALA A 50 -15.23 0.45 21.79
CA ALA A 50 -16.48 0.85 21.14
C ALA A 50 -17.44 1.61 22.07
N ALA A 51 -17.40 1.33 23.39
CA ALA A 51 -18.24 2.01 24.38
C ALA A 51 -18.02 3.53 24.38
N ASP A 52 -16.83 4.00 24.01
CA ASP A 52 -16.48 5.41 23.98
C ASP A 52 -16.92 6.13 22.70
N LEU A 53 -17.52 5.44 21.71
CA LEU A 53 -17.95 6.08 20.46
C LEU A 53 -19.06 7.12 20.64
N LYS A 54 -19.83 7.02 21.72
CA LYS A 54 -20.91 7.97 22.04
C LYS A 54 -20.40 9.22 22.77
N LYS A 55 -19.16 9.21 23.25
CA LYS A 55 -18.58 10.37 23.94
C LYS A 55 -18.21 11.42 22.90
N GLU A 56 -18.55 12.67 23.19
CA GLU A 56 -18.08 13.81 22.41
C GLU A 56 -16.62 14.11 22.78
N PHE A 57 -15.80 14.31 21.76
CA PHE A 57 -14.40 14.67 21.93
C PHE A 57 -14.15 15.93 21.10
N THR A 58 -13.62 16.97 21.73
CA THR A 58 -13.33 18.28 21.11
C THR A 58 -11.84 18.57 21.03
N ASP A 59 -11.01 17.87 21.79
CA ASP A 59 -9.56 18.02 21.78
C ASP A 59 -8.95 17.52 20.47
N THR A 60 -8.34 18.46 19.74
CA THR A 60 -7.68 18.26 18.45
C THR A 60 -6.16 18.44 18.52
N THR A 61 -5.61 18.47 19.73
CA THR A 61 -4.16 18.61 19.96
C THR A 61 -3.41 17.43 19.36
N VAL A 62 -2.26 17.71 18.73
CA VAL A 62 -1.37 16.68 18.17
C VAL A 62 -0.99 15.69 19.27
N ARG A 63 -1.19 14.40 18.98
CA ARG A 63 -0.92 13.29 19.90
C ARG A 63 -0.44 12.09 19.11
N ILE A 64 0.80 11.70 19.37
CA ILE A 64 1.48 10.60 18.69
C ILE A 64 1.96 9.60 19.75
N PRO A 65 1.16 8.55 20.06
CA PRO A 65 1.50 7.59 21.09
C PRO A 65 2.70 6.72 20.70
N ASP A 66 3.31 6.09 21.71
CA ASP A 66 4.30 5.05 21.50
C ASP A 66 3.73 3.80 20.85
N PHE A 67 4.61 2.95 20.32
CA PHE A 67 4.21 1.68 19.73
C PHE A 67 3.80 0.69 20.81
N SER A 68 2.57 0.19 20.71
CA SER A 68 2.17 -1.00 21.46
C SER A 68 2.77 -2.26 20.83
N SER A 69 2.83 -3.34 21.59
CA SER A 69 3.23 -4.65 21.08
C SER A 69 2.33 -5.10 19.94
N GLY A 70 2.90 -5.67 18.88
CA GLY A 70 2.14 -6.22 17.75
C GLY A 70 1.82 -5.22 16.63
N ILE A 71 2.37 -4.00 16.68
CA ILE A 71 2.33 -3.07 15.55
C ILE A 71 3.29 -3.54 14.45
N THR A 72 2.74 -3.72 13.24
CA THR A 72 3.54 -4.03 12.06
C THR A 72 4.50 -2.90 11.76
N GLN A 73 5.79 -3.24 11.68
CA GLN A 73 6.86 -2.32 11.33
C GLN A 73 7.67 -2.87 10.16
N ILE A 74 8.04 -1.99 9.25
CA ILE A 74 8.89 -2.28 8.10
C ILE A 74 10.19 -1.48 8.22
N LEU A 75 11.29 -2.06 7.77
CA LEU A 75 12.55 -1.32 7.65
C LEU A 75 12.62 -0.71 6.26
N ILE A 76 12.89 0.59 6.21
CA ILE A 76 13.13 1.30 4.95
C ILE A 76 14.46 2.05 5.02
N PRO A 77 15.19 2.16 3.89
CA PRO A 77 16.36 3.01 3.80
C PRO A 77 16.00 4.48 3.96
N TYR A 78 16.76 5.21 4.77
CA TYR A 78 16.57 6.63 5.02
C TYR A 78 17.88 7.25 5.52
N ARG A 79 18.35 8.34 4.90
CA ARG A 79 19.55 9.11 5.26
C ARG A 79 20.79 8.23 5.50
N ASN A 80 21.14 7.40 4.52
CA ASN A 80 22.27 6.45 4.58
C ASN A 80 22.19 5.38 5.70
N ASN A 81 21.04 5.24 6.36
CA ASN A 81 20.79 4.22 7.36
C ASN A 81 19.39 3.62 7.13
N TYR A 82 18.83 2.97 8.14
CA TYR A 82 17.48 2.43 8.14
C TYR A 82 16.67 3.04 9.26
N ILE A 83 15.37 3.13 9.01
CA ILE A 83 14.39 3.43 10.03
C ILE A 83 13.28 2.38 10.02
N ALA A 84 12.71 2.12 11.18
CA ALA A 84 11.51 1.31 11.34
C ALA A 84 10.27 2.19 11.19
N VAL A 85 9.55 2.02 10.09
CA VAL A 85 8.29 2.71 9.85
C VAL A 85 7.13 1.83 10.28
N ALA A 86 6.18 2.40 11.02
CA ALA A 86 4.89 1.81 11.34
C ALA A 86 3.81 2.45 10.44
N PRO A 87 3.40 1.80 9.33
CA PRO A 87 2.38 2.33 8.45
C PRO A 87 1.02 2.37 9.16
N ILE A 88 0.35 3.51 9.12
CA ILE A 88 -0.96 3.70 9.74
C ILE A 88 -1.92 4.39 8.76
N PRO A 89 -3.15 3.88 8.59
CA PRO A 89 -4.06 4.45 7.62
C PRO A 89 -4.67 5.76 8.09
N SER A 90 -4.80 6.71 7.16
CA SER A 90 -5.54 7.95 7.37
C SER A 90 -7.04 7.68 7.30
N ALA A 91 -7.73 7.98 8.40
CA ALA A 91 -9.19 7.87 8.51
C ALA A 91 -9.90 8.72 7.45
N GLY A 92 -9.42 9.96 7.26
CA GLY A 92 -9.96 10.88 6.29
C GLY A 92 -9.78 10.38 4.86
N LEU A 93 -8.56 9.94 4.49
CA LEU A 93 -8.31 9.47 3.13
C LEU A 93 -9.16 8.25 2.77
N ILE A 94 -9.24 7.26 3.66
CA ILE A 94 -10.06 6.06 3.45
C ILE A 94 -11.54 6.44 3.26
N HIS A 95 -12.05 7.37 4.07
CA HIS A 95 -13.42 7.85 3.94
C HIS A 95 -13.67 8.59 2.61
N GLU A 96 -12.75 9.46 2.20
CA GLU A 96 -12.87 10.20 0.93
C GLU A 96 -12.86 9.25 -0.28
N VAL A 97 -12.00 8.24 -0.29
CA VAL A 97 -11.98 7.21 -1.34
C VAL A 97 -13.33 6.49 -1.37
N TYR A 98 -13.89 6.12 -0.21
CA TYR A 98 -15.18 5.45 -0.13
C TYR A 98 -16.32 6.29 -0.70
N GLN A 99 -16.45 7.53 -0.24
CA GLN A 99 -17.55 8.41 -0.64
C GLN A 99 -17.42 8.83 -2.10
N ARG A 100 -16.24 9.30 -2.52
CA ARG A 100 -16.09 9.89 -3.86
C ARG A 100 -16.17 8.87 -4.97
N LEU A 101 -15.68 7.64 -4.77
CA LEU A 101 -15.90 6.57 -5.75
C LEU A 101 -17.39 6.27 -5.92
N GLN A 102 -18.18 6.32 -4.84
CA GLN A 102 -19.63 6.14 -4.87
C GLN A 102 -20.34 7.29 -5.58
N GLU A 103 -20.10 8.53 -5.14
CA GLU A 103 -20.70 9.75 -5.70
C GLU A 103 -20.43 9.86 -7.21
N GLN A 104 -19.21 9.51 -7.62
CA GLN A 104 -18.79 9.56 -9.02
C GLN A 104 -19.19 8.32 -9.83
N ARG A 105 -19.92 7.36 -9.22
CA ARG A 105 -20.39 6.10 -9.81
C ARG A 105 -19.26 5.32 -10.49
N CYS A 106 -18.11 5.24 -9.83
CA CYS A 106 -16.95 4.52 -10.33
C CYS A 106 -17.10 3.02 -10.06
N SER A 107 -16.64 2.18 -10.99
CA SER A 107 -16.46 0.75 -10.70
C SER A 107 -15.47 0.60 -9.54
N SER A 108 -15.82 -0.17 -8.52
CA SER A 108 -15.00 -0.29 -7.30
C SER A 108 -15.12 -1.69 -6.72
N LYS A 109 -14.10 -2.12 -5.98
CA LYS A 109 -14.16 -3.33 -5.17
C LYS A 109 -14.52 -2.94 -3.74
N PHE A 110 -15.45 -3.67 -3.13
CA PHE A 110 -15.64 -3.60 -1.69
C PHE A 110 -14.83 -4.67 -1.01
N TRP A 111 -14.27 -4.30 0.14
CA TRP A 111 -13.68 -5.23 1.08
C TRP A 111 -14.39 -5.10 2.42
N THR A 112 -15.03 -6.19 2.85
CA THR A 112 -15.66 -6.29 4.17
C THR A 112 -14.59 -6.54 5.23
N ILE A 113 -14.40 -5.55 6.10
CA ILE A 113 -13.48 -5.63 7.24
C ILE A 113 -14.18 -6.30 8.43
N GLN A 114 -15.42 -5.90 8.69
CA GLN A 114 -16.23 -6.40 9.80
C GLN A 114 -17.64 -6.72 9.30
N PRO A 115 -17.97 -8.01 9.04
CA PRO A 115 -19.28 -8.39 8.54
C PRO A 115 -20.37 -8.31 9.62
N THR A 116 -20.01 -8.40 10.91
CA THR A 116 -20.97 -8.42 12.01
C THR A 116 -21.31 -7.01 12.48
N PRO A 117 -22.57 -6.52 12.31
CA PRO A 117 -22.95 -5.14 12.62
C PRO A 117 -22.62 -4.71 14.05
N GLN A 118 -22.84 -5.59 15.03
CA GLN A 118 -22.62 -5.32 16.44
C GLN A 118 -21.13 -5.08 16.77
N ALA A 119 -20.21 -5.59 15.95
CA ALA A 119 -18.78 -5.47 16.18
C ALA A 119 -18.12 -4.31 15.41
N ILE A 120 -18.84 -3.64 14.49
CA ILE A 120 -18.29 -2.56 13.65
C ILE A 120 -17.76 -1.41 14.50
N GLY A 121 -18.45 -1.07 15.58
CA GLY A 121 -18.03 0.01 16.49
C GLY A 121 -16.63 -0.18 17.09
N ASN A 122 -16.09 -1.40 17.13
CA ASN A 122 -14.74 -1.64 17.63
C ASN A 122 -13.64 -1.06 16.71
N HIS A 123 -13.96 -0.77 15.46
CA HIS A 123 -13.06 -0.21 14.45
C HIS A 123 -13.09 1.33 14.37
N GLY A 124 -14.02 1.99 15.08
CA GLY A 124 -14.17 3.45 15.10
C GLY A 124 -15.26 3.99 14.17
N GLU A 125 -15.50 5.30 14.24
CA GLU A 125 -16.57 6.02 13.52
C GLU A 125 -16.49 5.83 12.00
N VAL A 126 -15.27 5.83 11.44
CA VAL A 126 -15.02 5.73 10.00
C VAL A 126 -15.65 4.47 9.41
N LEU A 127 -15.34 3.30 9.99
CA LEU A 127 -15.86 2.03 9.50
C LEU A 127 -17.35 1.87 9.82
N LEU A 128 -17.82 2.44 10.93
CA LEU A 128 -19.24 2.49 11.29
C LEU A 128 -20.07 3.18 10.22
N LYS A 129 -19.65 4.37 9.75
CA LYS A 129 -20.34 5.10 8.67
C LYS A 129 -20.28 4.40 7.31
N GLN A 130 -19.31 3.51 7.10
CA GLN A 130 -19.16 2.74 5.87
C GLN A 130 -19.79 1.33 5.96
N GLY A 131 -20.51 1.03 7.05
CA GLY A 131 -21.19 -0.26 7.22
C GLY A 131 -20.24 -1.46 7.31
N GLY A 132 -19.07 -1.30 7.94
CA GLY A 132 -18.14 -2.41 8.14
C GLY A 132 -17.22 -2.70 6.94
N ARG A 133 -17.24 -1.85 5.91
CA ARG A 133 -16.56 -2.08 4.63
C ARG A 133 -15.65 -0.91 4.26
N VAL A 134 -14.70 -1.18 3.39
CA VAL A 134 -14.01 -0.15 2.61
C VAL A 134 -14.27 -0.36 1.12
N ARG A 135 -14.15 0.73 0.36
CA ARG A 135 -14.33 0.73 -1.09
C ARG A 135 -13.02 1.18 -1.72
N MET A 136 -12.57 0.43 -2.72
CA MET A 136 -11.25 0.56 -3.32
C MET A 136 -11.34 0.74 -4.83
N PHE A 137 -10.35 1.42 -5.41
CA PHE A 137 -10.12 1.37 -6.86
C PHE A 137 -9.88 -0.07 -7.29
N ARG A 138 -10.55 -0.52 -8.36
CA ARG A 138 -10.29 -1.83 -8.94
C ARG A 138 -9.23 -1.67 -10.02
N ALA A 139 -8.06 -2.26 -9.84
CA ALA A 139 -7.09 -2.39 -10.91
C ALA A 139 -7.62 -3.38 -11.95
N PHE A 140 -7.46 -3.03 -13.23
CA PHE A 140 -7.77 -3.91 -14.34
C PHE A 140 -6.49 -4.24 -15.06
N THR A 141 -6.27 -5.52 -15.27
CA THR A 141 -5.21 -6.02 -16.13
C THR A 141 -5.78 -6.35 -17.49
N ARG A 142 -4.99 -6.07 -18.52
CA ARG A 142 -5.22 -6.58 -19.87
C ARG A 142 -4.07 -7.50 -20.19
N GLN A 143 -4.39 -8.53 -20.97
CA GLN A 143 -3.35 -9.41 -21.47
C GLN A 143 -2.38 -8.61 -22.36
N PRO A 144 -1.07 -8.83 -22.20
CA PRO A 144 -0.06 -8.27 -23.08
C PRO A 144 -0.29 -8.72 -24.52
N LYS A 145 0.06 -7.87 -25.49
CA LYS A 145 -0.14 -8.13 -26.93
C LYS A 145 1.13 -8.55 -27.65
N LYS A 146 2.29 -8.32 -27.03
CA LYS A 146 3.61 -8.46 -27.67
C LYS A 146 4.57 -9.11 -26.71
N VAL A 147 5.46 -9.92 -27.27
CA VAL A 147 6.66 -10.41 -26.61
C VAL A 147 7.78 -9.43 -26.98
N THR A 148 8.49 -8.91 -25.99
CA THR A 148 9.58 -7.95 -26.19
C THR A 148 10.89 -8.58 -25.74
N PRO A 149 11.94 -8.61 -26.59
CA PRO A 149 13.29 -8.98 -26.16
C PRO A 149 13.79 -8.08 -25.04
N VAL A 150 14.69 -8.59 -24.20
CA VAL A 150 15.23 -7.84 -23.08
C VAL A 150 16.75 -7.88 -23.08
N ASP A 151 17.35 -6.69 -23.04
CA ASP A 151 18.80 -6.49 -22.98
C ASP A 151 19.32 -6.37 -21.53
N ASP A 152 18.42 -6.26 -20.54
CA ASP A 152 18.72 -6.20 -19.11
C ASP A 152 18.39 -7.51 -18.36
N VAL A 153 18.43 -7.48 -17.02
CA VAL A 153 18.08 -8.65 -16.21
C VAL A 153 16.57 -8.73 -16.07
N ALA A 154 15.94 -9.64 -16.80
CA ALA A 154 14.52 -9.96 -16.64
C ALA A 154 14.31 -11.29 -15.91
N LEU A 155 13.43 -11.24 -14.91
CA LEU A 155 12.99 -12.37 -14.10
C LEU A 155 11.52 -12.61 -14.35
N ARG A 156 11.13 -13.88 -14.45
CA ARG A 156 9.75 -14.30 -14.49
C ARG A 156 9.49 -15.30 -13.39
N PHE A 157 8.39 -15.13 -12.69
CA PHE A 157 7.98 -16.05 -11.63
C PHE A 157 6.48 -15.94 -11.36
N LYS A 158 5.91 -17.00 -10.77
CA LYS A 158 4.52 -17.04 -10.32
C LYS A 158 4.46 -16.81 -8.83
N VAL A 159 3.51 -16.01 -8.39
CA VAL A 159 3.30 -15.71 -6.97
C VAL A 159 1.93 -16.20 -6.55
N TYR A 160 1.88 -16.96 -5.46
CA TYR A 160 0.63 -17.40 -4.85
C TYR A 160 0.36 -16.61 -3.57
N ARG A 161 -0.91 -16.19 -3.40
CA ARG A 161 -1.38 -15.37 -2.27
C ARG A 161 -0.59 -14.07 -2.09
N ALA A 162 -0.24 -13.40 -3.19
CA ALA A 162 0.33 -12.06 -3.13
C ALA A 162 -0.70 -11.09 -2.51
N ASN A 163 -0.28 -10.24 -1.58
CA ASN A 163 -1.13 -9.15 -1.11
C ASN A 163 -1.32 -8.14 -2.26
N VAL A 164 -2.57 -7.90 -2.63
CA VAL A 164 -2.93 -6.96 -3.69
C VAL A 164 -3.84 -5.84 -3.21
N SER A 165 -3.92 -5.61 -1.89
CA SER A 165 -4.74 -4.58 -1.27
C SER A 165 -3.93 -3.31 -0.96
N SER A 166 -3.32 -2.74 -2.01
CA SER A 166 -2.43 -1.57 -1.98
C SER A 166 -2.89 -0.46 -1.02
N GLY A 167 -2.42 -0.52 0.23
CA GLY A 167 -2.77 0.40 1.32
C GLY A 167 -4.27 0.59 1.56
N PHE A 168 -5.12 -0.39 1.24
CA PHE A 168 -6.59 -0.34 1.38
C PHE A 168 -7.29 0.74 0.52
N VAL A 169 -6.58 1.37 -0.41
CA VAL A 169 -7.13 2.37 -1.33
C VAL A 169 -7.42 1.75 -2.69
N SER A 170 -6.64 0.77 -3.13
CA SER A 170 -6.87 0.03 -4.36
C SER A 170 -6.68 -1.47 -4.18
N CYS A 171 -7.22 -2.24 -5.12
CA CYS A 171 -7.04 -3.68 -5.18
C CYS A 171 -6.63 -4.16 -6.57
N GLY A 172 -5.94 -5.30 -6.62
CA GLY A 172 -5.69 -6.05 -7.85
C GLY A 172 -4.27 -5.96 -8.39
N MET A 173 -3.39 -5.17 -7.77
CA MET A 173 -1.95 -5.25 -7.99
C MET A 173 -1.21 -5.03 -6.66
N PRO A 174 -0.04 -5.66 -6.47
CA PRO A 174 0.83 -5.39 -5.33
C PRO A 174 1.27 -3.93 -5.23
N SER A 175 1.60 -3.47 -4.03
CA SER A 175 2.13 -2.12 -3.82
C SER A 175 3.52 -1.97 -4.46
N ILE A 176 3.80 -0.80 -5.03
CA ILE A 176 5.14 -0.46 -5.54
C ILE A 176 6.14 -0.48 -4.39
N ALA A 177 5.73 -0.05 -3.19
CA ALA A 177 6.55 -0.13 -1.98
C ALA A 177 6.97 -1.58 -1.62
N ALA A 178 6.12 -2.58 -1.85
CA ALA A 178 6.50 -3.98 -1.62
C ALA A 178 7.53 -4.48 -2.66
N VAL A 179 7.38 -4.06 -3.93
CA VAL A 179 8.38 -4.36 -4.97
C VAL A 179 9.71 -3.68 -4.66
N GLY A 180 9.66 -2.40 -4.27
CA GLY A 180 10.83 -1.63 -3.86
C GLY A 180 11.52 -2.22 -2.63
N GLY A 181 10.77 -2.75 -1.66
CA GLY A 181 11.34 -3.46 -0.51
C GLY A 181 12.05 -4.76 -0.88
N LEU A 182 11.52 -5.53 -1.84
CA LEU A 182 12.20 -6.71 -2.38
C LEU A 182 13.48 -6.32 -3.12
N VAL A 183 13.39 -5.36 -4.05
CA VAL A 183 14.55 -4.88 -4.81
C VAL A 183 15.63 -4.36 -3.87
N HIS A 184 15.24 -3.65 -2.82
CA HIS A 184 16.18 -3.20 -1.81
C HIS A 184 16.87 -4.34 -1.05
N SER A 185 16.19 -5.47 -0.79
CA SER A 185 16.85 -6.67 -0.26
C SER A 185 17.95 -7.17 -1.20
N ILE A 186 17.67 -7.17 -2.51
CA ILE A 186 18.64 -7.54 -3.55
C ILE A 186 19.79 -6.52 -3.59
N GLU A 187 19.53 -5.22 -3.52
CA GLU A 187 20.56 -4.17 -3.46
C GLU A 187 21.55 -4.40 -2.30
N ARG A 188 21.06 -4.85 -1.14
CA ARG A 188 21.90 -5.13 0.03
C ARG A 188 22.83 -6.32 -0.18
N GLU A 189 22.34 -7.37 -0.83
CA GLU A 189 23.11 -8.58 -1.10
C GLU A 189 24.09 -8.38 -2.27
N PHE A 190 23.65 -7.66 -3.31
CA PHE A 190 24.45 -7.35 -4.49
C PHE A 190 25.47 -6.21 -4.26
N GLY A 191 25.17 -5.28 -3.34
CA GLY A 191 26.02 -4.17 -2.96
C GLY A 191 26.05 -3.01 -3.98
N ALA A 192 24.95 -2.78 -4.70
CA ALA A 192 24.79 -1.62 -5.59
C ALA A 192 23.32 -1.21 -5.73
N PRO A 193 23.03 0.06 -6.08
CA PRO A 193 21.68 0.50 -6.39
C PRO A 193 21.09 -0.23 -7.60
N ILE A 194 19.78 -0.50 -7.55
CA ILE A 194 19.05 -1.22 -8.61
C ILE A 194 17.78 -0.44 -8.95
N GLN A 195 17.64 -0.07 -10.22
CA GLN A 195 16.36 0.37 -10.79
C GLN A 195 15.53 -0.85 -11.16
N PHE A 196 14.21 -0.75 -11.05
CA PHE A 196 13.32 -1.86 -11.40
C PHE A 196 12.14 -1.43 -12.24
N ALA A 197 11.66 -2.33 -13.08
CA ALA A 197 10.35 -2.24 -13.72
C ALA A 197 9.58 -3.53 -13.43
N VAL A 198 8.31 -3.40 -13.06
CA VAL A 198 7.47 -4.56 -12.72
C VAL A 198 6.28 -4.65 -13.67
N GLY A 199 6.12 -5.83 -14.25
CA GLY A 199 5.00 -6.18 -15.11
C GLY A 199 4.20 -7.35 -14.56
N TYR A 200 2.93 -7.38 -14.92
CA TYR A 200 2.00 -8.40 -14.45
C TYR A 200 1.26 -9.06 -15.63
N ARG A 201 0.97 -10.35 -15.46
CA ARG A 201 0.06 -11.14 -16.29
C ARG A 201 -0.78 -12.06 -15.41
N ASP A 202 -1.94 -12.47 -15.92
CA ASP A 202 -2.78 -13.51 -15.31
C ASP A 202 -3.08 -13.27 -13.81
N ILE A 203 -3.52 -12.03 -13.48
CA ILE A 203 -3.90 -11.70 -12.11
C ILE A 203 -5.27 -12.29 -11.79
N GLU A 204 -5.28 -13.28 -10.90
CA GLU A 204 -6.47 -13.91 -10.36
C GLU A 204 -6.68 -13.47 -8.90
N VAL A 205 -7.55 -12.48 -8.71
CA VAL A 205 -7.87 -11.96 -7.36
C VAL A 205 -8.82 -12.90 -6.64
N SER A 206 -8.47 -13.23 -5.39
CA SER A 206 -9.28 -14.04 -4.49
C SER A 206 -9.54 -13.28 -3.19
N ASP A 207 -10.77 -13.40 -2.68
CA ASP A 207 -11.10 -12.95 -1.32
C ASP A 207 -11.04 -14.19 -0.41
N SER A 208 -10.01 -14.30 0.42
CA SER A 208 -9.90 -15.39 1.39
C SER A 208 -10.22 -14.87 2.78
N ALA A 209 -11.21 -15.46 3.45
CA ALA A 209 -11.51 -15.12 4.83
C ALA A 209 -10.58 -15.88 5.78
N THR A 210 -9.91 -15.16 6.69
CA THR A 210 -9.02 -15.79 7.66
C THR A 210 -9.83 -16.26 8.87
N LEU A 211 -9.71 -17.54 9.22
CA LEU A 211 -10.25 -18.07 10.47
C LEU A 211 -9.26 -17.75 11.60
N SER A 212 -9.62 -16.81 12.47
CA SER A 212 -8.91 -16.56 13.73
C SER A 212 -9.50 -17.44 14.84
N SER A 213 -8.70 -17.77 15.84
CA SER A 213 -9.20 -18.43 17.05
C SER A 213 -9.24 -17.42 18.20
N GLN A 214 -10.41 -17.24 18.83
CA GLN A 214 -10.56 -16.44 20.04
C GLN A 214 -10.70 -17.38 21.24
N ARG A 215 -9.76 -17.29 22.18
CA ARG A 215 -9.83 -18.04 23.44
C ARG A 215 -10.75 -17.30 24.40
N LEU A 216 -11.83 -17.94 24.79
CA LEU A 216 -12.77 -17.51 25.82
C LEU A 216 -12.58 -18.36 27.07
N SER A 217 -13.09 -17.91 28.22
CA SER A 217 -13.03 -18.64 29.49
C SER A 217 -13.63 -20.05 29.43
N LYS A 218 -14.48 -20.34 28.42
CA LYS A 218 -15.12 -21.65 28.20
C LYS A 218 -14.73 -22.35 26.89
N GLY A 219 -13.62 -21.96 26.24
CA GLY A 219 -13.10 -22.68 25.07
C GLY A 219 -12.58 -21.77 23.94
N VAL A 220 -12.17 -22.39 22.83
CA VAL A 220 -11.66 -21.68 21.65
C VAL A 220 -12.78 -21.57 20.61
N ARG A 221 -13.23 -20.35 20.31
CA ARG A 221 -14.19 -20.09 19.23
C ARG A 221 -13.45 -19.66 17.97
N LYS A 222 -13.71 -20.33 16.84
CA LYS A 222 -13.27 -19.83 15.53
C LYS A 222 -14.09 -18.59 15.17
N VAL A 223 -13.40 -17.48 14.95
CA VAL A 223 -13.97 -16.20 14.52
C VAL A 223 -13.38 -15.88 13.15
N LEU A 224 -14.26 -15.63 12.18
CA LEU A 224 -13.83 -15.14 10.88
C LEU A 224 -13.36 -13.69 11.05
N VAL A 225 -12.09 -13.40 10.76
CA VAL A 225 -11.54 -12.04 10.86
C VAL A 225 -10.95 -11.70 9.51
N THR A 226 -11.37 -10.56 8.94
CA THR A 226 -10.88 -9.89 7.72
C THR A 226 -10.70 -10.79 6.49
N SER A 227 -11.44 -10.54 5.41
CA SER A 227 -11.15 -11.21 4.13
C SER A 227 -9.87 -10.65 3.50
N GLU A 228 -8.71 -11.28 3.64
CA GLU A 228 -7.53 -10.82 2.91
C GLU A 228 -7.80 -10.83 1.39
N VAL A 229 -7.52 -9.70 0.73
CA VAL A 229 -7.59 -9.61 -0.73
C VAL A 229 -6.21 -9.98 -1.26
N THR A 230 -6.10 -11.21 -1.74
CA THR A 230 -4.85 -11.76 -2.28
C THR A 230 -5.03 -12.13 -3.74
N ALA A 231 -3.94 -12.40 -4.44
CA ALA A 231 -4.01 -12.89 -5.81
C ALA A 231 -2.94 -13.93 -6.13
N THR A 232 -3.25 -14.78 -7.10
CA THR A 232 -2.26 -15.52 -7.87
C THR A 232 -1.89 -14.69 -9.09
N ILE A 233 -0.60 -14.49 -9.34
CA ILE A 233 -0.11 -13.57 -10.39
C ILE A 233 1.14 -14.14 -11.06
N GLU A 234 1.28 -13.99 -12.37
CA GLU A 234 2.59 -14.07 -13.03
C GLU A 234 3.23 -12.69 -13.05
N VAL A 235 4.43 -12.60 -12.45
CA VAL A 235 5.19 -11.38 -12.31
C VAL A 235 6.40 -11.44 -13.25
N THR A 236 6.64 -10.33 -13.93
CA THR A 236 7.89 -10.06 -14.62
C THR A 236 8.59 -8.91 -13.92
N LEU A 237 9.80 -9.13 -13.43
CA LEU A 237 10.62 -8.10 -12.78
C LEU A 237 11.86 -7.86 -13.63
N ARG A 238 12.02 -6.64 -14.14
CA ARG A 238 13.24 -6.19 -14.83
C ARG A 238 14.08 -5.39 -13.85
N LEU A 239 15.37 -5.62 -13.87
CA LEU A 239 16.35 -5.01 -12.97
C LEU A 239 17.50 -4.44 -13.78
N LYS A 240 17.93 -3.24 -13.41
CA LYS A 240 19.08 -2.55 -14.00
C LYS A 240 19.97 -2.00 -12.88
N SER A 241 21.27 -2.23 -13.01
CA SER A 241 22.30 -1.62 -12.17
C SER A 241 23.44 -1.13 -13.05
N GLU A 242 24.19 -0.14 -12.57
CA GLU A 242 25.44 0.30 -13.19
C GLU A 242 26.59 -0.67 -12.91
N LYS A 243 26.47 -1.49 -11.87
CA LYS A 243 27.44 -2.52 -11.50
C LYS A 243 27.19 -3.81 -12.31
N ASP A 244 28.24 -4.33 -12.92
CA ASP A 244 28.21 -5.60 -13.65
C ASP A 244 27.97 -6.81 -12.72
N GLY A 245 27.55 -7.93 -13.32
CA GLY A 245 27.34 -9.19 -12.59
C GLY A 245 25.95 -9.36 -11.97
N LEU A 246 25.03 -8.41 -12.16
CA LEU A 246 23.66 -8.52 -11.63
C LEU A 246 22.93 -9.78 -12.15
N ARG A 247 23.14 -10.14 -13.41
CA ARG A 247 22.53 -11.33 -14.02
C ARG A 247 22.98 -12.62 -13.34
N GLU A 248 24.28 -12.76 -13.12
CA GLU A 248 24.88 -13.90 -12.41
C GLU A 248 24.40 -13.95 -10.95
N HIS A 249 24.37 -12.79 -10.29
CA HIS A 249 23.84 -12.69 -8.93
C HIS A 249 22.39 -13.21 -8.86
N MET A 250 21.52 -12.80 -9.79
CA MET A 250 20.13 -13.27 -9.82
C MET A 250 19.99 -14.74 -10.25
N ALA A 251 20.93 -15.28 -11.02
CA ALA A 251 20.94 -16.71 -11.35
C ALA A 251 21.18 -17.57 -10.10
N ASN A 252 22.02 -17.08 -9.19
CA ASN A 252 22.43 -17.80 -7.98
C ASN A 252 21.54 -17.53 -6.75
N ASN A 253 20.74 -16.45 -6.76
CA ASN A 253 19.92 -16.02 -5.63
C ASN A 253 18.44 -15.90 -6.02
N ALA A 254 17.72 -17.02 -5.88
CA ALA A 254 16.30 -17.07 -6.22
C ALA A 254 15.43 -16.33 -5.20
N ILE A 255 14.41 -15.62 -5.71
CA ILE A 255 13.44 -14.90 -4.88
C ILE A 255 12.39 -15.90 -4.39
N ASN A 256 12.22 -16.00 -3.07
CA ASN A 256 11.27 -16.95 -2.47
C ASN A 256 9.93 -16.31 -2.04
N ARG A 257 9.90 -14.98 -1.87
CA ARG A 257 8.68 -14.24 -1.48
C ARG A 257 8.52 -12.94 -2.26
N PHE A 258 7.27 -12.61 -2.59
CA PHE A 258 6.91 -11.37 -3.26
C PHE A 258 5.58 -10.84 -2.73
N ALA A 259 5.56 -9.61 -2.23
CA ALA A 259 4.38 -8.95 -1.66
C ALA A 259 3.61 -9.84 -0.64
N GLY A 260 4.34 -10.56 0.22
CA GLY A 260 3.79 -11.48 1.21
C GLY A 260 3.46 -12.89 0.68
N GLY A 261 3.33 -13.07 -0.63
CA GLY A 261 3.08 -14.35 -1.27
C GLY A 261 4.34 -15.21 -1.46
N ALA A 262 4.14 -16.49 -1.74
CA ALA A 262 5.21 -17.44 -2.05
C ALA A 262 5.50 -17.47 -3.55
N VAL A 263 6.78 -17.57 -3.93
CA VAL A 263 7.24 -17.53 -5.31
C VAL A 263 7.54 -18.93 -5.83
N PHE A 264 7.16 -19.19 -7.09
CA PHE A 264 7.35 -20.42 -7.84
C PHE A 264 7.79 -20.11 -9.27
N ASP A 265 8.28 -21.13 -9.98
CA ASP A 265 8.67 -21.04 -11.41
C ASP A 265 9.64 -19.88 -11.70
N TYR A 266 10.54 -19.60 -10.76
CA TYR A 266 11.54 -18.54 -10.87
C TYR A 266 12.54 -18.86 -11.98
N ARG A 267 12.71 -17.93 -12.91
CA ARG A 267 13.69 -18.04 -13.99
C ARG A 267 14.11 -16.68 -14.55
N LEU A 268 15.36 -16.63 -15.01
CA LEU A 268 15.83 -15.58 -15.92
C LEU A 268 15.19 -15.79 -17.30
N VAL A 269 14.84 -14.70 -17.97
CA VAL A 269 14.23 -14.73 -19.30
C VAL A 269 14.86 -13.68 -20.20
N ASP A 270 15.01 -14.00 -21.50
CA ASP A 270 15.53 -13.06 -22.51
C ASP A 270 14.41 -12.33 -23.26
N SER A 271 13.16 -12.63 -22.91
CA SER A 271 11.99 -11.94 -23.44
C SER A 271 10.86 -11.88 -22.42
N VAL A 272 10.09 -10.80 -22.50
CA VAL A 272 9.00 -10.50 -21.57
C VAL A 272 7.68 -10.42 -22.32
N ASN A 273 6.65 -10.98 -21.68
CA ASN A 273 5.27 -10.91 -22.15
C ASN A 273 4.39 -10.52 -20.97
N ALA A 274 4.43 -9.23 -20.62
CA ALA A 274 3.73 -8.63 -19.49
C ALA A 274 3.40 -7.17 -19.77
N ARG A 275 2.43 -6.61 -19.04
CA ARG A 275 2.17 -5.16 -19.04
C ARG A 275 2.84 -4.55 -17.82
N PHE A 276 3.61 -3.49 -18.03
CA PHE A 276 4.45 -2.87 -17.00
C PHE A 276 3.75 -1.69 -16.33
N LEU A 277 4.02 -1.51 -15.04
CA LEU A 277 3.57 -0.31 -14.32
C LEU A 277 4.29 0.92 -14.84
N GLN A 278 3.52 1.97 -15.07
CA GLN A 278 4.01 3.32 -15.34
C GLN A 278 3.28 4.29 -14.42
N SER A 279 4.02 5.10 -13.67
CA SER A 279 3.44 6.20 -12.89
C SER A 279 3.01 7.35 -13.79
N VAL A 280 1.96 8.07 -13.40
CA VAL A 280 1.42 9.20 -14.15
C VAL A 280 1.57 10.46 -13.32
N LYS A 281 2.41 11.37 -13.80
CA LYS A 281 2.56 12.71 -13.23
C LYS A 281 1.37 13.57 -13.64
N ILE A 282 0.58 13.97 -12.66
CA ILE A 282 -0.47 14.97 -12.86
C ILE A 282 0.06 16.35 -12.46
N ASN A 283 -0.19 17.37 -13.29
CA ASN A 283 0.07 18.75 -12.91
C ASN A 283 -1.10 19.26 -12.06
N SER A 284 -1.07 18.93 -10.77
CA SER A 284 -2.14 19.21 -9.81
C SER A 284 -1.78 20.32 -8.83
N LYS A 285 -0.92 21.28 -9.19
CA LYS A 285 -0.44 22.37 -8.31
C LYS A 285 -1.53 23.13 -7.52
N LYS A 286 -2.82 22.99 -7.86
CA LYS A 286 -3.98 23.51 -7.10
C LYS A 286 -5.19 22.56 -7.05
N ARG A 287 -5.06 21.28 -7.43
CA ARG A 287 -6.19 20.36 -7.56
C ARG A 287 -6.06 19.21 -6.57
N ASP A 288 -7.19 18.83 -5.99
CA ASP A 288 -7.34 17.63 -5.19
C ASP A 288 -6.86 16.39 -5.99
N THR A 289 -5.83 15.72 -5.49
CA THR A 289 -5.19 14.59 -6.18
C THR A 289 -6.12 13.40 -6.31
N LEU A 290 -7.02 13.18 -5.34
CA LEU A 290 -8.00 12.10 -5.40
C LEU A 290 -9.02 12.36 -6.53
N VAL A 291 -9.47 13.61 -6.70
CA VAL A 291 -10.36 13.98 -7.83
C VAL A 291 -9.67 13.75 -9.17
N ALA A 292 -8.38 14.09 -9.29
CA ALA A 292 -7.61 13.82 -10.49
C ALA A 292 -7.47 12.32 -10.77
N ALA A 293 -7.18 11.51 -9.74
CA ALA A 293 -7.10 10.05 -9.84
C ALA A 293 -8.44 9.44 -10.30
N ILE A 294 -9.56 9.85 -9.71
CA ILE A 294 -10.90 9.39 -10.08
C ILE A 294 -11.23 9.77 -11.54
N THR A 295 -10.90 10.99 -11.95
CA THR A 295 -11.10 11.45 -13.33
C THR A 295 -10.34 10.57 -14.33
N LEU A 296 -9.05 10.30 -14.08
CA LEU A 296 -8.21 9.45 -14.93
C LEU A 296 -8.68 7.99 -14.95
N TYR A 297 -9.14 7.47 -13.81
CA TYR A 297 -9.73 6.14 -13.70
C TYR A 297 -11.00 6.02 -14.56
N LYS A 298 -11.94 6.96 -14.43
CA LYS A 298 -13.19 7.00 -15.23
C LYS A 298 -12.92 7.12 -16.72
N LEU A 299 -11.95 7.96 -17.10
CA LEU A 299 -11.60 8.17 -18.50
C LEU A 299 -11.09 6.87 -19.15
N GLY A 300 -10.27 6.11 -18.41
CA GLY A 300 -9.79 4.81 -18.87
C GLY A 300 -10.92 3.79 -19.05
N LEU A 301 -11.84 3.71 -18.08
CA LEU A 301 -13.01 2.83 -18.14
C LEU A 301 -13.88 3.15 -19.37
N ARG A 302 -14.18 4.44 -19.61
CA ARG A 302 -15.03 4.87 -20.74
C ARG A 302 -14.42 4.58 -22.11
N ARG A 303 -13.09 4.76 -22.25
CA ARG A 303 -12.40 4.61 -23.54
C ARG A 303 -12.07 3.16 -23.89
N ASN A 304 -12.52 2.19 -23.10
CA ASN A 304 -12.10 0.80 -23.20
C ASN A 304 -10.57 0.70 -23.33
N LYS A 305 -9.83 1.50 -22.54
CA LYS A 305 -8.37 1.45 -22.38
C LYS A 305 -8.06 0.89 -20.99
N THR A 306 -6.81 0.51 -20.73
CA THR A 306 -6.41 0.11 -19.37
C THR A 306 -6.56 1.32 -18.44
N PRO A 307 -7.45 1.27 -17.44
CA PRO A 307 -7.71 2.42 -16.60
C PRO A 307 -6.55 2.71 -15.66
N HIS A 308 -6.40 3.99 -15.32
CA HIS A 308 -5.44 4.41 -14.31
C HIS A 308 -5.95 3.99 -12.94
N THR A 309 -5.13 3.36 -12.12
CA THR A 309 -5.44 3.10 -10.72
C THR A 309 -4.46 3.87 -9.84
N VAL A 310 -4.61 3.73 -8.53
CA VAL A 310 -3.63 4.21 -7.56
C VAL A 310 -2.94 3.01 -6.92
N LEU A 311 -1.65 3.09 -6.62
CA LEU A 311 -0.93 2.05 -5.88
C LEU A 311 -0.09 2.70 -4.78
N HIS A 312 -0.04 2.05 -3.63
CA HIS A 312 0.83 2.43 -2.52
C HIS A 312 2.28 2.38 -2.99
N SER A 313 2.94 3.52 -2.91
CA SER A 313 4.28 3.76 -3.48
C SER A 313 5.28 4.28 -2.48
N GLY A 314 4.91 4.52 -1.22
CA GLY A 314 5.85 5.02 -0.22
C GLY A 314 5.23 5.30 1.14
N TYR A 315 5.97 6.00 1.97
CA TYR A 315 5.63 6.31 3.35
C TYR A 315 6.00 7.77 3.66
N ALA A 316 5.01 8.51 4.16
CA ALA A 316 5.16 9.89 4.62
C ALA A 316 5.10 9.94 6.14
N PHE A 317 6.13 10.46 6.79
CA PHE A 317 6.24 10.39 8.25
C PHE A 317 5.28 11.38 8.92
N LEU A 318 4.66 10.92 10.00
CA LEU A 318 3.76 11.69 10.86
C LEU A 318 4.51 12.32 12.04
N GLU A 319 5.78 11.99 12.20
CA GLU A 319 6.70 12.52 13.22
C GLU A 319 8.15 12.41 12.72
N GLN A 320 9.06 13.10 13.39
CA GLN A 320 10.49 12.87 13.19
C GLN A 320 10.91 11.49 13.75
N PRO A 321 11.76 10.72 13.06
CA PRO A 321 12.25 9.44 13.56
C PRO A 321 12.89 9.56 14.94
N LYS A 322 12.49 8.71 15.89
CA LYS A 322 13.00 8.72 17.27
C LYS A 322 13.18 7.31 17.81
N ASN A 323 13.96 7.19 18.89
CA ASN A 323 14.11 5.93 19.61
C ASN A 323 12.79 5.57 20.30
N ARG A 324 12.36 4.31 20.18
CA ARG A 324 11.19 3.75 20.86
C ARG A 324 11.53 2.36 21.38
N GLU A 325 11.01 2.01 22.56
CA GLU A 325 11.26 0.72 23.20
C GLU A 325 10.84 -0.48 22.31
N CYS A 326 9.65 -0.38 21.71
CA CYS A 326 9.11 -1.42 20.82
C CYS A 326 9.53 -1.25 19.35
N ALA A 327 10.60 -0.50 19.05
CA ALA A 327 11.07 -0.34 17.67
C ALA A 327 11.70 -1.64 17.15
N ARG A 328 11.44 -1.95 15.88
CA ARG A 328 12.02 -3.11 15.22
C ARG A 328 13.54 -3.02 15.22
N ASN A 329 14.21 -4.02 15.82
CA ASN A 329 15.67 -4.17 15.86
C ASN A 329 16.43 -2.93 16.38
N GLY A 330 15.82 -2.12 17.25
CA GLY A 330 16.46 -0.94 17.85
C GLY A 330 16.72 0.22 16.89
N TYR A 331 16.19 0.20 15.67
CA TYR A 331 16.31 1.32 14.74
C TYR A 331 15.47 2.52 15.21
N LEU A 332 15.88 3.72 14.80
CA LEU A 332 14.99 4.89 14.86
C LEU A 332 13.67 4.58 14.17
N SER A 333 12.59 5.11 14.72
CA SER A 333 11.25 4.73 14.27
C SER A 333 10.29 5.90 14.19
N ALA A 334 9.33 5.77 13.27
CA ALA A 334 8.30 6.78 13.04
C ALA A 334 6.98 6.11 12.63
N TRP A 335 5.87 6.70 13.07
CA TRP A 335 4.59 6.49 12.39
C TRP A 335 4.62 7.11 11.00
N ALA A 336 4.03 6.43 10.02
CA ALA A 336 3.92 6.99 8.66
C ALA A 336 2.57 6.69 8.02
N GLU A 337 2.09 7.62 7.22
CA GLU A 337 0.97 7.42 6.30
C GLU A 337 1.48 6.79 4.99
N PRO A 338 0.80 5.75 4.46
CA PRO A 338 1.03 5.30 3.09
C PRO A 338 0.73 6.41 2.07
N VAL A 339 1.62 6.64 1.11
CA VAL A 339 1.38 7.52 -0.04
C VAL A 339 1.18 6.72 -1.31
N PHE A 340 0.39 7.24 -2.25
CA PHE A 340 -0.03 6.49 -3.43
C PHE A 340 0.32 7.21 -4.73
N SER A 341 0.86 6.48 -5.71
CA SER A 341 1.08 6.97 -7.06
C SER A 341 -0.11 6.62 -7.94
N ILE A 342 -0.52 7.53 -8.83
CA ILE A 342 -1.42 7.19 -9.93
C ILE A 342 -0.61 6.42 -10.96
N VAL A 343 -1.11 5.27 -11.39
CA VAL A 343 -0.40 4.36 -12.31
C VAL A 343 -1.32 3.83 -13.38
N LYS A 344 -0.74 3.32 -14.46
CA LYS A 344 -1.42 2.49 -15.46
C LYS A 344 -0.49 1.37 -15.92
N LEU A 345 -1.06 0.39 -16.60
CA LEU A 345 -0.31 -0.70 -17.22
C LEU A 345 -0.09 -0.43 -18.70
N VAL A 346 1.17 -0.39 -19.12
CA VAL A 346 1.63 -0.10 -20.49
C VAL A 346 2.44 -1.24 -21.08
N ASP A 347 2.72 -1.18 -22.39
CA ASP A 347 3.83 -1.95 -22.93
C ASP A 347 5.13 -1.33 -22.40
N PHE A 348 6.18 -2.13 -22.28
CA PHE A 348 7.43 -1.64 -21.71
C PHE A 348 8.04 -0.52 -22.55
N ASP A 349 8.49 0.53 -21.87
CA ASP A 349 9.35 1.60 -22.38
C ASP A 349 10.23 2.13 -21.22
N ASP A 350 11.12 3.07 -21.50
CA ASP A 350 12.04 3.65 -20.49
C ASP A 350 11.32 4.37 -19.34
N SER A 351 10.06 4.74 -19.54
CA SER A 351 9.26 5.37 -18.50
C SER A 351 8.58 4.36 -17.56
N CYS A 352 8.99 3.09 -17.59
CA CYS A 352 8.55 2.06 -16.63
C CYS A 352 9.56 1.84 -15.49
N TRP A 353 10.74 2.46 -15.53
CA TRP A 353 11.79 2.28 -14.53
C TRP A 353 11.52 3.07 -13.26
N PHE A 354 11.39 2.39 -12.14
CA PHE A 354 11.25 2.96 -10.80
C PHE A 354 12.61 3.04 -10.10
N SER A 355 12.77 4.12 -9.34
CA SER A 355 13.89 4.34 -8.42
C SER A 355 13.35 4.82 -7.06
N ARG A 356 14.09 4.53 -5.99
CA ARG A 356 13.79 5.09 -4.67
C ARG A 356 14.07 6.60 -4.69
N LYS A 357 13.11 7.39 -4.25
CA LYS A 357 13.25 8.81 -3.96
C LYS A 357 13.14 9.02 -2.46
N GLU A 358 13.98 9.91 -1.94
CA GLU A 358 14.05 10.26 -0.53
C GLU A 358 14.00 11.78 -0.39
N LYS A 359 13.15 12.25 0.53
CA LYS A 359 13.08 13.63 0.99
C LYS A 359 12.96 13.63 2.52
N ASP A 360 13.14 14.78 3.14
CA ASP A 360 12.89 14.87 4.58
C ASP A 360 11.44 14.47 4.91
N GLY A 361 11.27 13.51 5.82
CA GLY A 361 9.96 12.95 6.17
C GLY A 361 9.24 12.11 5.09
N LEU A 362 9.87 11.74 3.97
CA LEU A 362 9.20 11.00 2.88
C LEU A 362 10.15 10.05 2.14
N VAL A 363 9.74 8.79 2.01
CA VAL A 363 10.42 7.78 1.17
C VAL A 363 9.41 7.13 0.24
N TYR A 364 9.68 7.12 -1.05
CA TYR A 364 8.75 6.58 -2.04
C TYR A 364 9.48 6.09 -3.29
N TRP A 365 8.78 5.34 -4.14
CA TRP A 365 9.29 4.85 -5.40
C TRP A 365 8.53 5.52 -6.55
N GLU A 366 9.31 6.13 -7.44
CA GLU A 366 8.80 6.91 -8.57
C GLU A 366 9.61 6.59 -9.83
N LEU A 367 9.08 6.96 -10.99
CA LEU A 367 9.81 6.84 -12.24
C LEU A 367 11.11 7.64 -12.21
N GLY A 368 12.17 6.99 -12.73
CA GLY A 368 13.52 7.53 -12.91
C GLY A 368 13.54 8.79 -13.76
#